data_AF-A0A1Z5J6W9-F1
#
_entry.id   AF-A0A1Z5J6W9-F1
#
_cell.length_a   1.000
_cell.length_b   1.000
_cell.length_c   1.000
_cell.angle_alpha   90.00
_cell.angle_beta   90.00
_cell.angle_gamma   90.00
#
_symmetry.space_group_name_H-M   'P 1'
#
loop_
_entity.id
_entity.type
_entity.pdbx_description
1 polymer ?
#
loop_
_entity_poly.entity_id
_entity_poly.type
_entity_poly.pdbx_seq_one_letter_code
_entity_poly.pdbx_strand_id
1 'polypeptide(L)'
;MQKQEMDRGTDALKAHLSGTASMSIRQTRRGWLQECFGCEARTEFKYFIGDNQVAQSLDDANCCCRIFCKPIYPFTAQVKELNSDAELLSVERPCRCAAGFCKCCCYQELIMTSGGQPMGSIKETCYYCVPEFKIYGAQNEEIYKLHPPTCCCGMCVNCFTEGNPCCGKGCCKVPFWVFDAKDNKTNGSNAKLLGKIVKVPKSLMVEVFTDSDAFDVTFPSDANVTQKALLMGSALLVNATFFEEK
;
A
#
# COMPACT_ATOMS: atom_id res chain seq x y z
N MET A 1 -26.31 17.70 9.12
CA MET A 1 -25.03 18.23 9.66
C MET A 1 -23.90 17.50 8.97
N GLN A 2 -23.21 18.14 8.03
CA GLN A 2 -21.99 17.60 7.44
C GLN A 2 -20.92 17.61 8.53
N LYS A 3 -20.43 16.42 8.91
CA LYS A 3 -19.26 16.29 9.79
C LYS A 3 -18.07 16.75 8.94
N GLN A 4 -17.66 18.01 9.07
CA GLN A 4 -16.39 18.47 8.49
C GLN A 4 -15.29 17.63 9.17
N GLU A 5 -14.81 16.60 8.46
CA GLU A 5 -13.57 15.92 8.83
C GLU A 5 -12.46 16.97 8.75
N MET A 6 -11.96 17.34 9.91
CA MET A 6 -10.81 18.23 10.05
C MET A 6 -9.62 17.52 9.42
N ASP A 7 -9.03 18.14 8.40
CA ASP A 7 -7.94 17.55 7.63
C ASP A 7 -6.72 17.32 8.53
N ARG A 8 -6.43 16.04 8.82
CA ARG A 8 -5.38 15.64 9.76
C ARG A 8 -4.05 15.50 9.03
N GLY A 9 -2.97 15.58 9.80
CA GLY A 9 -1.60 15.39 9.31
C GLY A 9 -0.81 16.69 9.24
N THR A 10 0.50 16.53 9.05
CA THR A 10 1.47 17.64 9.02
C THR A 10 1.24 18.57 7.83
N ASP A 11 1.69 19.82 7.94
CA ASP A 11 1.57 20.80 6.86
C ASP A 11 2.34 20.33 5.60
N ALA A 12 3.46 19.64 5.80
CA ALA A 12 4.23 19.03 4.71
C ALA A 12 3.41 17.94 3.98
N LEU A 13 2.68 17.08 4.72
CA LEU A 13 1.80 16.08 4.10
C LEU A 13 0.70 16.74 3.26
N LYS A 14 0.09 17.80 3.80
CA LYS A 14 -0.96 18.57 3.11
C LYS A 14 -0.44 19.24 1.85
N ALA A 15 0.77 19.82 1.91
CA ALA A 15 1.39 20.49 0.77
C ALA A 15 1.59 19.54 -0.43
N HIS A 16 1.96 18.28 -0.18
CA HIS A 16 2.20 17.29 -1.25
C HIS A 16 0.93 16.59 -1.74
N LEU A 17 -0.02 16.27 -0.85
CA LEU A 17 -1.19 15.48 -1.24
C LEU A 17 -2.41 16.33 -1.65
N SER A 18 -2.44 17.62 -1.28
CA SER A 18 -3.47 18.53 -1.77
C SER A 18 -3.34 18.71 -3.29
N GLY A 19 -4.43 18.49 -4.03
CA GLY A 19 -4.43 18.57 -5.50
C GLY A 19 -3.78 17.40 -6.25
N THR A 20 -3.06 16.49 -5.57
CA THR A 20 -2.45 15.32 -6.22
C THR A 20 -3.48 14.27 -6.57
N ALA A 21 -3.57 13.91 -7.86
CA ALA A 21 -4.50 12.88 -8.35
C ALA A 21 -3.92 11.46 -8.26
N SER A 22 -2.61 11.32 -8.40
CA SER A 22 -1.90 10.04 -8.35
C SER A 22 -0.49 10.19 -7.82
N MET A 23 0.07 9.08 -7.33
CA MET A 23 1.44 8.99 -6.82
C MET A 23 2.05 7.65 -7.22
N SER A 24 3.36 7.62 -7.46
CA SER A 24 4.12 6.40 -7.68
C SER A 24 5.04 6.13 -6.50
N ILE A 25 5.05 4.89 -6.01
CA ILE A 25 5.89 4.43 -4.91
C ILE A 25 6.83 3.37 -5.46
N ARG A 26 8.14 3.60 -5.37
CA ARG A 26 9.16 2.67 -5.84
C ARG A 26 9.91 2.12 -4.64
N GLN A 27 9.93 0.80 -4.50
CA GLN A 27 10.80 0.14 -3.54
C GLN A 27 12.25 0.22 -4.06
N THR A 28 13.23 0.20 -3.17
CA THR A 28 14.65 -0.03 -3.45
C THR A 28 15.27 -0.77 -2.26
N ARG A 29 16.32 -1.55 -2.49
CA ARG A 29 17.13 -2.12 -1.41
C ARG A 29 18.41 -1.30 -1.26
N ARG A 30 18.73 -0.87 -0.04
CA ARG A 30 20.00 -0.20 0.27
C ARG A 30 21.04 -1.19 0.79
N GLY A 31 22.06 -1.48 -0.01
CA GLY A 31 23.30 -2.09 0.49
C GLY A 31 23.66 -3.43 -0.15
N TRP A 32 24.19 -3.37 -1.38
CA TRP A 32 24.77 -4.54 -2.05
C TRP A 32 25.93 -5.19 -1.25
N LEU A 33 26.67 -4.39 -0.47
CA LEU A 33 27.78 -4.87 0.38
C LEU A 33 27.31 -5.60 1.64
N GLN A 34 26.12 -5.30 2.17
CA GLN A 34 25.60 -5.94 3.39
C GLN A 34 25.01 -7.34 3.11
N GLU A 35 24.45 -7.52 1.91
CA GLU A 35 23.99 -8.82 1.41
C GLU A 35 25.16 -9.82 1.31
N CYS A 36 26.37 -9.36 0.98
CA CYS A 36 27.59 -10.19 0.94
C CYS A 36 28.01 -10.76 2.32
N PHE A 37 27.56 -10.16 3.44
CA PHE A 37 27.85 -10.64 4.80
C PHE A 37 26.65 -11.34 5.45
N GLY A 38 25.67 -11.77 4.66
CA GLY A 38 24.51 -12.52 5.14
C GLY A 38 23.49 -11.67 5.90
N CYS A 39 23.52 -10.35 5.72
CA CYS A 39 22.51 -9.47 6.28
C CYS A 39 21.68 -8.77 5.20
N GLU A 40 20.38 -9.05 5.19
CA GLU A 40 19.46 -8.46 4.22
C GLU A 40 19.32 -6.95 4.43
N ALA A 41 19.47 -6.20 3.34
CA ALA A 41 19.35 -4.75 3.28
C ALA A 41 17.99 -4.27 3.80
N ARG A 42 17.97 -3.07 4.41
CA ARG A 42 16.71 -2.40 4.77
C ARG A 42 15.94 -2.02 3.51
N THR A 43 14.61 -2.10 3.60
CA THR A 43 13.72 -1.73 2.51
C THR A 43 13.54 -0.22 2.51
N GLU A 44 13.92 0.41 1.41
CA GLU A 44 13.68 1.83 1.15
C GLU A 44 12.48 1.97 0.22
N PHE A 45 11.60 2.94 0.48
CA PHE A 45 10.56 3.34 -0.46
C PHE A 45 10.76 4.81 -0.85
N LYS A 46 10.60 5.10 -2.13
CA LYS A 46 10.69 6.43 -2.71
C LYS A 46 9.34 6.81 -3.29
N TYR A 47 8.86 8.01 -2.98
CA TYR A 47 7.53 8.49 -3.34
C TYR A 47 7.66 9.60 -4.38
N PHE A 48 6.91 9.48 -5.46
CA PHE A 48 6.97 10.35 -6.62
C PHE A 48 5.60 10.94 -6.96
N ILE A 49 5.57 12.24 -7.25
CA ILE A 49 4.41 12.93 -7.83
C ILE A 49 4.82 13.38 -9.23
N GLY A 50 4.22 12.76 -10.24
CA GLY A 50 4.77 12.82 -11.60
C GLY A 50 6.18 12.22 -11.62
N ASP A 51 7.14 12.94 -12.19
CA ASP A 51 8.55 12.51 -12.26
C ASP A 51 9.40 12.97 -11.07
N ASN A 52 8.83 13.77 -10.16
CA ASN A 52 9.58 14.35 -9.03
C ASN A 52 9.50 13.45 -7.79
N GLN A 53 10.65 13.03 -7.26
CA GLN A 53 10.70 12.39 -5.95
C GLN A 53 10.40 13.45 -4.88
N VAL A 54 9.39 13.22 -4.05
CA VAL A 54 8.96 14.16 -3.00
C VAL A 54 9.27 13.66 -1.59
N ALA A 55 9.32 12.34 -1.41
CA ALA A 55 9.55 11.74 -0.11
C ALA A 55 10.32 10.42 -0.21
N GLN A 56 10.81 9.96 0.93
CA GLN A 56 11.41 8.65 1.10
C GLN A 56 11.10 8.07 2.48
N SER A 57 11.11 6.75 2.60
CA SER A 57 11.03 6.04 3.87
C SER A 57 12.02 4.89 3.88
N LEU A 58 12.48 4.54 5.08
CA LEU A 58 13.31 3.38 5.34
C LEU A 58 12.68 2.63 6.51
N ASP A 59 12.49 1.32 6.35
CA ASP A 59 11.98 0.49 7.43
C ASP A 59 13.05 0.22 8.51
N ASP A 60 12.60 -0.06 9.72
CA ASP A 60 13.47 -0.34 10.88
C ASP A 60 13.75 -1.83 11.09
N ALA A 61 13.09 -2.71 10.33
CA ALA A 61 13.17 -4.16 10.51
C ALA A 61 14.62 -4.65 10.44
N ASN A 62 15.01 -5.39 11.47
CA ASN A 62 16.37 -5.87 11.63
C ASN A 62 16.63 -7.15 10.82
N CYS A 63 17.92 -7.48 10.71
CA CYS A 63 18.44 -8.63 9.99
C CYS A 63 17.76 -9.97 10.38
N CYS A 64 17.62 -10.22 11.69
CA CYS A 64 17.05 -11.45 12.21
C CYS A 64 15.56 -11.59 11.84
N CYS A 65 14.81 -10.49 11.95
CA CYS A 65 13.40 -10.47 11.55
C CYS A 65 13.23 -10.77 10.05
N ARG A 66 14.14 -10.28 9.20
CA ARG A 66 14.10 -10.53 7.76
C ARG A 66 14.48 -11.97 7.38
N ILE A 67 15.36 -12.62 8.14
CA ILE A 67 15.78 -14.00 7.86
C ILE A 67 14.78 -15.02 8.42
N PHE A 68 14.31 -14.83 9.67
CA PHE A 68 13.55 -15.85 10.38
C PHE A 68 12.03 -15.62 10.37
N CYS A 69 11.57 -14.40 10.06
CA CYS A 69 10.16 -14.04 10.17
C CYS A 69 9.53 -13.62 8.83
N LYS A 70 10.12 -13.95 7.67
CA LYS A 70 9.43 -13.78 6.39
C LYS A 70 8.21 -14.70 6.28
N PRO A 71 7.05 -14.24 5.75
CA PRO A 71 6.71 -12.90 5.22
C PRO A 71 5.99 -11.98 6.24
N ILE A 72 6.15 -12.24 7.55
CA ILE A 72 5.30 -11.70 8.62
C ILE A 72 5.99 -10.71 9.56
N TYR A 73 7.23 -10.35 9.26
CA TYR A 73 8.02 -9.53 10.17
C TYR A 73 7.38 -8.16 10.40
N PRO A 74 7.40 -7.67 11.66
CA PRO A 74 6.94 -6.34 11.97
C PRO A 74 7.95 -5.30 11.47
N PHE A 75 7.45 -4.13 11.11
CA PHE A 75 8.31 -2.98 10.81
C PHE A 75 7.59 -1.67 11.11
N THR A 76 8.39 -0.66 11.40
CA THR A 76 8.00 0.74 11.41
C THR A 76 8.74 1.45 10.29
N ALA A 77 8.09 2.41 9.64
CA ALA A 77 8.76 3.29 8.69
C ALA A 77 8.22 4.72 8.82
N GLN A 78 9.12 5.69 8.71
CA GLN A 78 8.75 7.10 8.63
C GLN A 78 8.94 7.59 7.20
N VAL A 79 7.86 8.04 6.60
CA VAL A 79 7.86 8.77 5.33
C VAL A 79 8.23 10.20 5.61
N LYS A 80 9.39 10.61 5.10
CA LYS A 80 9.96 11.93 5.30
C LYS A 80 10.14 12.65 3.97
N GLU A 81 9.93 13.96 3.99
CA GLU A 81 10.21 14.83 2.86
C GLU A 81 11.72 14.89 2.58
N LEU A 82 12.10 14.88 1.30
CA LEU A 82 13.51 14.89 0.88
C LEU A 82 14.30 16.13 1.31
N ASN A 83 13.68 17.30 1.26
CA ASN A 83 14.39 18.58 1.42
C ASN A 83 14.48 19.04 2.88
N SER A 84 13.51 18.68 3.72
CA SER A 84 13.39 19.19 5.08
C SER A 84 13.53 18.12 6.17
N ASP A 85 13.57 16.83 5.78
CA ASP A 85 13.41 15.67 6.68
C ASP A 85 12.11 15.71 7.51
N ALA A 86 11.15 16.58 7.15
CA ALA A 86 9.88 16.68 7.84
C ALA A 86 9.06 15.40 7.67
N GLU A 87 8.45 14.94 8.75
CA GLU A 87 7.57 13.77 8.74
C GLU A 87 6.30 14.06 7.94
N LEU A 88 6.01 13.20 6.96
CA LEU A 88 4.75 13.18 6.24
C LEU A 88 3.80 12.16 6.86
N LEU A 89 4.27 10.92 7.03
CA LEU A 89 3.48 9.79 7.51
C LEU A 89 4.38 8.82 8.27
N SER A 90 3.96 8.36 9.44
CA SER A 90 4.57 7.26 10.17
C SER A 90 3.66 6.03 10.07
N VAL A 91 4.23 4.89 9.70
CA VAL A 91 3.51 3.62 9.53
C VAL A 91 4.08 2.54 10.44
N GLU A 92 3.21 1.75 11.04
CA GLU A 92 3.56 0.63 11.91
C GLU A 92 2.82 -0.63 11.46
N ARG A 93 3.58 -1.67 11.11
CA ARG A 93 3.08 -3.01 10.79
C ARG A 93 3.39 -3.96 11.94
N PRO A 94 2.38 -4.46 12.67
CA PRO A 94 2.59 -5.52 13.67
C PRO A 94 2.83 -6.88 13.01
N CYS A 95 3.43 -7.81 13.77
CA CYS A 95 3.60 -9.20 13.35
C CYS A 95 2.23 -9.91 13.31
N ARG A 96 1.85 -10.44 12.15
CA ARG A 96 0.54 -11.08 11.88
C ARG A 96 0.73 -12.31 10.99
N CYS A 97 -0.22 -13.25 10.96
CA CYS A 97 -0.08 -14.48 10.17
C CYS A 97 0.03 -14.21 8.67
N ALA A 98 0.83 -14.99 7.95
CA ALA A 98 1.04 -14.83 6.51
C ALA A 98 -0.29 -14.88 5.73
N ALA A 99 -0.37 -14.15 4.61
CA ALA A 99 -1.48 -14.29 3.69
C ALA A 99 -1.45 -15.67 3.02
N GLY A 100 -2.63 -16.24 2.79
CA GLY A 100 -2.82 -17.58 2.23
C GLY A 100 -3.99 -17.59 1.25
N PHE A 101 -4.41 -18.80 0.84
CA PHE A 101 -5.57 -18.95 -0.04
C PHE A 101 -6.89 -18.56 0.63
N CYS A 102 -7.00 -18.79 1.93
CA CYS A 102 -8.10 -18.34 2.76
C CYS A 102 -7.55 -17.91 4.12
N LYS A 103 -8.25 -17.00 4.79
CA LYS A 103 -7.84 -16.51 6.11
C LYS A 103 -9.04 -16.13 6.95
N CYS A 104 -9.11 -16.68 8.16
CA CYS A 104 -10.22 -16.49 9.10
C CYS A 104 -9.81 -15.90 10.45
N CYS A 105 -8.52 -15.65 10.68
CA CYS A 105 -8.00 -15.02 11.90
C CYS A 105 -6.60 -14.41 11.70
N CYS A 106 -6.15 -13.61 12.67
CA CYS A 106 -4.82 -12.96 12.69
C CYS A 106 -4.51 -12.15 11.42
N TYR A 107 -5.41 -11.24 11.08
CA TYR A 107 -5.37 -10.42 9.88
C TYR A 107 -4.17 -9.47 9.84
N GLN A 108 -3.63 -9.27 8.64
CA GLN A 108 -2.61 -8.25 8.39
C GLN A 108 -3.18 -6.86 8.65
N GLU A 109 -2.35 -5.95 9.17
CA GLU A 109 -2.76 -4.60 9.54
C GLU A 109 -1.58 -3.63 9.36
N LEU A 110 -1.89 -2.37 9.07
CA LEU A 110 -0.94 -1.26 9.11
C LEU A 110 -1.60 -0.06 9.78
N ILE A 111 -0.96 0.47 10.82
CA ILE A 111 -1.41 1.63 11.57
C ILE A 111 -0.68 2.86 11.04
N MET A 112 -1.41 3.97 10.89
CA MET A 112 -0.89 5.18 10.28
C MET A 112 -1.11 6.40 11.19
N THR A 113 -0.02 7.14 11.40
CA THR A 113 -0.01 8.40 12.15
C THR A 113 0.75 9.47 11.37
N SER A 114 0.51 10.74 11.67
CA SER A 114 1.24 11.86 11.04
C SER A 114 1.40 12.97 12.07
N GLY A 115 2.66 13.33 12.37
CA GLY A 115 2.97 14.33 13.42
C GLY A 115 2.44 13.91 14.79
N GLY A 116 2.48 12.61 15.09
CA GLY A 116 1.94 12.02 16.31
C GLY A 116 0.40 11.94 16.39
N GLN A 117 -0.33 12.43 15.39
CA GLN A 117 -1.79 12.31 15.34
C GLN A 117 -2.21 11.01 14.64
N PRO A 118 -3.21 10.27 15.16
CA PRO A 118 -3.72 9.09 14.46
C PRO A 118 -4.46 9.48 13.19
N MET A 119 -4.08 8.88 12.06
CA MET A 119 -4.77 9.04 10.77
C MET A 119 -5.81 7.95 10.53
N GLY A 120 -5.47 6.71 10.89
CA GLY A 120 -6.31 5.54 10.64
C GLY A 120 -5.49 4.27 10.49
N SER A 121 -6.08 3.25 9.86
CA SER A 121 -5.43 1.96 9.64
C SER A 121 -5.99 1.25 8.41
N ILE A 122 -5.23 0.32 7.87
CA ILE A 122 -5.74 -0.68 6.91
C ILE A 122 -5.67 -2.05 7.56
N LYS A 123 -6.73 -2.85 7.42
CA LYS A 123 -6.82 -4.21 7.97
C LYS A 123 -7.33 -5.17 6.90
N GLU A 124 -6.69 -6.32 6.81
CA GLU A 124 -7.20 -7.47 6.06
C GLU A 124 -8.48 -7.99 6.74
N THR A 125 -9.43 -8.50 5.96
CA THR A 125 -10.67 -9.12 6.47
C THR A 125 -10.66 -10.62 6.29
N CYS A 126 -11.69 -11.30 6.80
CA CYS A 126 -11.89 -12.70 6.48
C CYS A 126 -12.15 -12.86 4.98
N TYR A 127 -11.44 -13.77 4.33
CA TYR A 127 -11.69 -14.08 2.92
C TYR A 127 -11.46 -15.55 2.59
N TYR A 128 -12.07 -15.92 1.47
CA TYR A 128 -11.88 -17.19 0.80
C TYR A 128 -11.53 -16.90 -0.66
N CYS A 129 -10.40 -17.44 -1.14
CA CYS A 129 -9.81 -17.23 -2.47
C CYS A 129 -9.22 -15.86 -2.76
N VAL A 130 -9.96 -14.77 -2.50
CA VAL A 130 -9.57 -13.40 -2.89
C VAL A 130 -9.43 -12.51 -1.66
N PRO A 131 -8.24 -11.95 -1.38
CA PRO A 131 -8.05 -11.09 -0.22
C PRO A 131 -8.82 -9.77 -0.34
N GLU A 132 -9.40 -9.35 0.76
CA GLU A 132 -10.04 -8.04 0.93
C GLU A 132 -9.39 -7.31 2.11
N PHE A 133 -9.22 -6.00 1.96
CA PHE A 133 -8.80 -5.09 2.99
C PHE A 133 -9.84 -4.00 3.18
N LYS A 134 -9.94 -3.51 4.41
CA LYS A 134 -10.74 -2.35 4.77
C LYS A 134 -9.83 -1.25 5.30
N ILE A 135 -10.08 -0.04 4.83
CA ILE A 135 -9.38 1.16 5.26
C ILE A 135 -10.29 1.90 6.24
N TYR A 136 -9.75 2.09 7.44
CA TYR A 136 -10.39 2.76 8.54
C TYR A 136 -9.78 4.14 8.73
N GLY A 137 -10.62 5.14 8.97
CA GLY A 137 -10.16 6.44 9.44
C GLY A 137 -9.84 6.44 10.93
N ALA A 138 -9.57 7.62 11.46
CA ALA A 138 -9.01 7.75 12.80
C ALA A 138 -10.00 7.47 13.94
N GLN A 139 -11.30 7.50 13.67
CA GLN A 139 -12.35 7.11 14.61
C GLN A 139 -12.85 5.68 14.36
N ASN A 140 -12.06 4.88 13.62
CA ASN A 140 -12.36 3.49 13.25
C ASN A 140 -13.64 3.35 12.40
N GLU A 141 -13.96 4.38 11.64
CA GLU A 141 -14.98 4.38 10.59
C GLU A 141 -14.43 3.73 9.31
N GLU A 142 -15.21 2.84 8.69
CA GLU A 142 -14.86 2.24 7.40
C GLU A 142 -15.03 3.30 6.29
N ILE A 143 -13.92 3.63 5.61
CA ILE A 143 -13.90 4.62 4.52
C ILE A 143 -13.90 3.90 3.17
N TYR A 144 -12.99 2.94 3.00
CA TYR A 144 -12.84 2.22 1.74
C TYR A 144 -12.74 0.70 1.93
N LYS A 145 -13.15 -0.02 0.89
CA LYS A 145 -12.79 -1.42 0.65
C LYS A 145 -11.72 -1.47 -0.43
N LEU A 146 -10.75 -2.35 -0.27
CA LEU A 146 -9.64 -2.55 -1.18
C LEU A 146 -9.50 -4.04 -1.47
N HIS A 147 -9.72 -4.45 -2.71
CA HIS A 147 -9.52 -5.83 -3.13
C HIS A 147 -9.15 -5.91 -4.61
N PRO A 148 -8.51 -7.00 -5.07
CA PRO A 148 -8.28 -7.24 -6.49
C PRO A 148 -9.60 -7.25 -7.28
N PRO A 149 -9.58 -6.95 -8.59
CA PRO A 149 -10.74 -7.13 -9.45
C PRO A 149 -11.22 -8.58 -9.37
N THR A 150 -12.52 -8.79 -9.23
CA THR A 150 -13.07 -10.15 -9.06
C THR A 150 -13.98 -10.56 -10.21
N CYS A 151 -14.06 -11.87 -10.44
CA CYS A 151 -15.07 -12.54 -11.27
C CYS A 151 -15.71 -13.68 -10.48
N CYS A 152 -16.63 -14.43 -11.10
CA CYS A 152 -17.28 -15.59 -10.47
C CYS A 152 -17.87 -15.26 -9.08
N CYS A 153 -18.61 -14.15 -8.98
CA CYS A 153 -19.23 -13.68 -7.75
C CYS A 153 -18.25 -13.38 -6.59
N GLY A 154 -17.02 -12.96 -6.88
CA GLY A 154 -16.02 -12.62 -5.85
C GLY A 154 -15.04 -13.75 -5.55
N MET A 155 -15.22 -14.94 -6.13
CA MET A 155 -14.46 -16.14 -5.79
C MET A 155 -13.13 -16.27 -6.53
N CYS A 156 -12.88 -15.44 -7.55
CA CYS A 156 -11.66 -15.48 -8.36
C CYS A 156 -11.19 -14.08 -8.68
N VAL A 157 -9.87 -13.87 -8.73
CA VAL A 157 -9.30 -12.65 -9.29
C VAL A 157 -9.57 -12.63 -10.79
N ASN A 158 -10.19 -11.56 -11.29
CA ASN A 158 -10.39 -11.36 -12.70
C ASN A 158 -9.07 -10.90 -13.33
N CYS A 159 -8.30 -11.87 -13.83
CA CYS A 159 -7.00 -11.57 -14.43
C CYS A 159 -7.11 -10.76 -15.73
N PHE A 160 -8.24 -10.79 -16.44
CA PHE A 160 -8.38 -10.14 -17.74
C PHE A 160 -8.64 -8.62 -17.66
N THR A 161 -8.80 -8.07 -16.46
CA THR A 161 -8.95 -6.62 -16.27
C THR A 161 -7.62 -5.90 -16.34
N GLU A 162 -7.65 -4.62 -16.72
CA GLU A 162 -6.47 -3.75 -16.86
C GLU A 162 -5.37 -4.30 -17.81
N GLY A 163 -5.76 -5.13 -18.78
CA GLY A 163 -4.86 -5.61 -19.83
C GLY A 163 -3.81 -6.60 -19.35
N ASN A 164 -4.11 -7.42 -18.33
CA ASN A 164 -3.20 -8.44 -17.82
C ASN A 164 -3.50 -9.85 -18.40
N PRO A 165 -2.86 -10.25 -19.51
CA PRO A 165 -3.05 -11.60 -20.06
C PRO A 165 -2.37 -12.72 -19.23
N CYS A 166 -1.57 -12.38 -18.22
CA CYS A 166 -0.64 -13.31 -17.58
C CYS A 166 -0.92 -13.45 -16.08
N CYS A 167 -2.01 -14.15 -15.76
CA CYS A 167 -2.40 -14.59 -14.42
C CYS A 167 -1.19 -15.02 -13.56
N GLY A 168 -0.72 -14.16 -12.67
CA GLY A 168 0.28 -14.51 -11.66
C GLY A 168 1.69 -14.85 -12.17
N LYS A 169 2.04 -14.60 -13.44
CA LYS A 169 3.41 -14.80 -13.95
C LYS A 169 4.39 -13.65 -13.67
N GLY A 170 3.97 -12.64 -12.90
CA GLY A 170 4.81 -11.50 -12.49
C GLY A 170 5.18 -10.50 -13.60
N CYS A 171 4.81 -10.75 -14.85
CA CYS A 171 5.13 -9.89 -15.99
C CYS A 171 4.11 -8.78 -16.27
N CYS A 172 3.04 -8.68 -15.49
CA CYS A 172 1.90 -7.79 -15.76
C CYS A 172 1.46 -7.03 -14.50
N LYS A 173 0.66 -5.98 -14.73
CA LYS A 173 0.11 -5.13 -13.66
C LYS A 173 -0.80 -5.93 -12.73
N VAL A 174 -0.66 -5.74 -11.43
CA VAL A 174 -1.54 -6.37 -10.41
C VAL A 174 -2.34 -5.27 -9.70
N PRO A 175 -3.60 -5.04 -10.09
CA PRO A 175 -4.43 -3.99 -9.51
C PRO A 175 -5.15 -4.44 -8.25
N PHE A 176 -5.27 -3.52 -7.30
CA PHE A 176 -6.19 -3.53 -6.17
C PHE A 176 -7.11 -2.32 -6.32
N TRP A 177 -8.41 -2.57 -6.42
CA TRP A 177 -9.43 -1.56 -6.66
C TRP A 177 -9.94 -0.98 -5.35
N VAL A 178 -10.12 0.34 -5.34
CA VAL A 178 -10.64 1.10 -4.19
C VAL A 178 -12.12 1.37 -4.40
N PHE A 179 -12.94 0.97 -3.43
CA PHE A 179 -14.38 1.16 -3.41
C PHE A 179 -14.81 1.92 -2.16
N ASP A 180 -15.96 2.58 -2.22
CA ASP A 180 -16.61 3.15 -1.04
C ASP A 180 -16.98 2.02 -0.06
N ALA A 181 -16.73 2.21 1.23
CA ALA A 181 -17.11 1.21 2.25
C ALA A 181 -18.62 0.90 2.26
N LYS A 182 -19.47 1.85 1.88
CA LYS A 182 -20.93 1.70 1.84
C LYS A 182 -21.40 0.93 0.61
N ASP A 183 -20.57 0.77 -0.41
CA ASP A 183 -20.94 0.01 -1.59
C ASP A 183 -20.87 -1.49 -1.29
N ASN A 184 -21.99 -2.18 -1.52
CA ASN A 184 -22.10 -3.63 -1.36
C ASN A 184 -21.95 -4.37 -2.69
N LYS A 185 -21.85 -3.64 -3.81
CA LYS A 185 -21.69 -4.17 -5.17
C LYS A 185 -20.27 -3.93 -5.68
N THR A 186 -19.29 -4.42 -4.93
CA THR A 186 -17.87 -4.32 -5.30
C THR A 186 -17.40 -5.52 -6.13
N ASN A 187 -18.21 -6.59 -6.21
CA ASN A 187 -17.93 -7.78 -7.00
C ASN A 187 -18.41 -7.65 -8.45
N GLY A 188 -17.51 -7.88 -9.41
CA GLY A 188 -17.81 -7.90 -10.85
C GLY A 188 -17.56 -6.58 -11.60
N SER A 189 -17.74 -6.63 -12.93
CA SER A 189 -17.27 -5.60 -13.87
C SER A 189 -17.98 -4.24 -13.78
N ASN A 190 -19.10 -4.14 -13.05
CA ASN A 190 -19.93 -2.93 -12.96
C ASN A 190 -19.76 -2.17 -11.63
N ALA A 191 -18.82 -2.59 -10.78
CA ALA A 191 -18.57 -1.93 -9.51
C ALA A 191 -18.04 -0.50 -9.72
N LYS A 192 -18.51 0.46 -8.91
CA LYS A 192 -18.10 1.86 -9.01
C LYS A 192 -16.69 2.04 -8.44
N LEU A 193 -15.70 1.98 -9.31
CA LEU A 193 -14.31 2.21 -8.96
C LEU A 193 -14.06 3.68 -8.56
N LEU A 194 -13.51 3.91 -7.37
CA LEU A 194 -13.12 5.26 -6.92
C LEU A 194 -11.64 5.56 -7.19
N GLY A 195 -10.79 4.56 -7.08
CA GLY A 195 -9.35 4.68 -7.23
C GLY A 195 -8.70 3.30 -7.30
N LYS A 196 -7.37 3.24 -7.33
CA LYS A 196 -6.65 1.96 -7.41
C LYS A 196 -5.22 2.04 -6.90
N ILE A 197 -4.71 0.92 -6.41
CA ILE A 197 -3.31 0.67 -6.12
C ILE A 197 -2.85 -0.42 -7.09
N VAL A 198 -1.89 -0.13 -7.96
CA VAL A 198 -1.48 -1.06 -9.01
C VAL A 198 0.00 -1.36 -8.89
N LYS A 199 0.35 -2.63 -8.67
CA LYS A 199 1.74 -3.07 -8.81
C LYS A 199 2.13 -2.98 -10.28
N VAL A 200 3.19 -2.25 -10.60
CA VAL A 200 3.75 -2.08 -11.93
C VAL A 200 4.91 -3.07 -12.13
N PRO A 201 4.94 -3.84 -13.23
CA PRO A 201 6.05 -4.73 -13.51
C PRO A 201 7.30 -3.95 -13.94
N LYS A 202 8.48 -4.49 -13.61
CA LYS A 202 9.80 -3.91 -13.93
C LYS A 202 9.98 -3.57 -15.41
N SER A 203 9.42 -4.37 -16.31
CA SER A 203 9.54 -4.18 -17.77
C SER A 203 8.87 -2.91 -18.30
N LEU A 204 7.96 -2.32 -17.53
CA LEU A 204 7.29 -1.06 -17.88
C LEU A 204 7.94 0.15 -17.19
N MET A 205 9.01 -0.06 -16.42
CA MET A 205 9.75 1.00 -15.74
C MET A 205 10.98 1.41 -16.57
N VAL A 206 11.23 2.72 -16.66
CA VAL A 206 12.36 3.28 -17.42
C VAL A 206 13.72 2.95 -16.78
N GLU A 207 13.73 2.66 -15.47
CA GLU A 207 14.92 2.31 -14.69
C GLU A 207 15.05 0.78 -14.55
N VAL A 208 15.62 0.12 -15.56
CA VAL A 208 15.71 -1.36 -15.67
C VAL A 208 16.78 -1.99 -14.75
N PHE A 209 17.50 -1.19 -13.96
CA PHE A 209 18.73 -1.62 -13.27
C PHE A 209 18.61 -1.90 -11.76
N THR A 210 17.42 -1.81 -11.16
CA THR A 210 17.22 -2.14 -9.75
C THR A 210 16.15 -3.21 -9.57
N ASP A 211 16.47 -4.24 -8.77
CA ASP A 211 15.53 -5.28 -8.37
C ASP A 211 14.51 -4.70 -7.38
N SER A 212 13.47 -4.06 -7.91
CA SER A 212 12.44 -3.50 -7.04
C SER A 212 11.03 -3.49 -7.62
N ASP A 213 10.08 -3.59 -6.69
CA ASP A 213 8.66 -3.44 -6.95
C ASP A 213 8.26 -1.96 -6.97
N ALA A 214 7.24 -1.65 -7.76
CA ALA A 214 6.66 -0.31 -7.80
C ALA A 214 5.14 -0.35 -7.82
N PHE A 215 4.54 0.69 -7.28
CA PHE A 215 3.11 0.83 -7.10
C PHE A 215 2.66 2.19 -7.58
N ASP A 216 1.66 2.21 -8.48
CA ASP A 216 0.95 3.44 -8.82
C ASP A 216 -0.35 3.50 -8.02
N VAL A 217 -0.51 4.58 -7.26
CA VAL A 217 -1.69 4.88 -6.47
C VAL A 217 -2.49 5.97 -7.18
N THR A 218 -3.71 5.67 -7.59
CA THR A 218 -4.68 6.64 -8.11
C THR A 218 -5.71 6.92 -7.02
N PHE A 219 -5.80 8.18 -6.60
CA PHE A 219 -6.69 8.58 -5.52
C PHE A 219 -8.12 8.84 -6.03
N PRO A 220 -9.16 8.62 -5.19
CA PRO A 220 -10.49 9.14 -5.46
C PRO A 220 -10.47 10.66 -5.65
N SER A 221 -11.26 11.16 -6.61
CA SER A 221 -11.27 12.58 -6.98
C SER A 221 -11.75 13.49 -5.84
N ASP A 222 -12.57 12.97 -4.95
CA ASP A 222 -13.13 13.64 -3.77
C ASP A 222 -12.37 13.32 -2.47
N ALA A 223 -11.25 12.58 -2.55
CA ALA A 223 -10.48 12.20 -1.36
C ALA A 223 -9.79 13.40 -0.70
N ASN A 224 -9.93 13.52 0.62
CA ASN A 224 -9.17 14.48 1.43
C ASN A 224 -7.71 14.01 1.64
N VAL A 225 -6.85 14.87 2.20
CA VAL A 225 -5.41 14.54 2.39
C VAL A 225 -5.25 13.33 3.30
N THR A 226 -6.03 13.22 4.36
CA THR A 226 -6.01 12.06 5.26
C THR A 226 -6.31 10.76 4.49
N GLN A 227 -7.36 10.73 3.67
CA GLN A 227 -7.75 9.57 2.85
C GLN A 227 -6.66 9.20 1.82
N LYS A 228 -6.04 10.19 1.18
CA LYS A 228 -4.89 9.96 0.29
C LYS A 228 -3.70 9.38 1.03
N ALA A 229 -3.40 9.87 2.22
CA ALA A 229 -2.32 9.35 3.05
C ALA A 229 -2.60 7.90 3.49
N LEU A 230 -3.85 7.56 3.81
CA LEU A 230 -4.26 6.18 4.11
C LEU A 230 -4.06 5.26 2.89
N LEU A 231 -4.39 5.71 1.68
CA LEU A 231 -4.18 4.94 0.44
C LEU A 231 -2.68 4.80 0.10
N MET A 232 -1.88 5.84 0.36
CA MET A 232 -0.42 5.79 0.24
C MET A 232 0.18 4.74 1.19
N GLY A 233 -0.24 4.73 2.46
CA GLY A 233 0.17 3.71 3.44
C GLY A 233 -0.34 2.32 3.08
N SER A 234 -1.55 2.21 2.53
CA SER A 234 -2.14 0.93 2.12
C SER A 234 -1.30 0.19 1.07
N ALA A 235 -0.64 0.93 0.18
CA ALA A 235 0.27 0.34 -0.81
C ALA A 235 1.45 -0.39 -0.16
N LEU A 236 1.99 0.13 0.96
CA LEU A 236 3.06 -0.52 1.72
C LEU A 236 2.60 -1.85 2.32
N LEU A 237 1.39 -1.90 2.88
CA LEU A 237 0.84 -3.15 3.42
C LEU A 237 0.60 -4.19 2.32
N VAL A 238 0.05 -3.76 1.18
CA VAL A 238 -0.15 -4.63 0.01
C VAL A 238 1.19 -5.20 -0.47
N ASN A 239 2.22 -4.35 -0.57
CA ASN A 239 3.58 -4.79 -0.91
C ASN A 239 4.11 -5.85 0.05
N ALA A 240 4.12 -5.53 1.35
CA ALA A 240 4.62 -6.41 2.40
C ALA A 240 3.84 -7.72 2.53
N THR A 241 2.56 -7.74 2.13
CA THR A 241 1.70 -8.91 2.24
C THR A 241 1.84 -9.87 1.05
N PHE A 242 2.00 -9.35 -0.17
CA PHE A 242 1.91 -10.18 -1.39
C PHE A 242 3.16 -10.19 -2.28
N PHE A 243 4.03 -9.19 -2.18
CA PHE A 243 5.07 -8.97 -3.19
C PHE A 243 6.49 -8.96 -2.65
N GLU A 244 6.68 -8.71 -1.35
CA GLU A 244 7.99 -8.94 -0.75
C GLU A 244 8.44 -10.39 -0.92
N GLU A 245 9.68 -10.57 -1.38
CA GLU A 245 10.27 -11.87 -1.71
C GLU A 245 10.17 -12.84 -0.53
N LYS A 246 9.50 -13.97 -0.77
CA LYS A 246 9.39 -15.12 0.11
C LYS A 246 10.63 -16.01 0.01
#